data_AF-A0A8T5GJ66-F1
#
_entry.id   AF-A0A8T5GJ66-F1
#
_cell.length_a   1.000
_cell.length_b   1.000
_cell.length_c   1.000
_cell.angle_alpha   90.00
_cell.angle_beta   90.00
_cell.angle_gamma   90.00
#
_symmetry.space_group_name_H-M   'P 1'
#
loop_
_entity.id
_entity.type
_entity.pdbx_description
1 polymer ?
#
loop_
_entity_poly.entity_id
_entity_poly.type
_entity_poly.pdbx_seq_one_letter_code
_entity_poly.pdbx_strand_id
1 'polypeptide(L)'
;NELNNEVRELIVQVREQRELRDNMNERVRDKKKEREDANQMVRDAKDAIRGTQPEAPPQLDKRGRPIRPDTVQSLTRTMERLEREFEQGKHQGKNETKYFKKMKELSSKRRKLKDSQTASGETEGNEALREAMTKQDTAHNAVKEAAEAAQSAHDLMIEWNSEVDRQREKAEAAHRRLRTSKKEADKEHSLYIVSLRCLHSIQDILRAMRGASAGQGQRPTASNETQDLMAKLLSGETLSTEELMQLQRFD
;
A
#
# COMPACT_ATOMS: atom_id res chain seq x y z
N ASN A 1 -20.86 24.02 6.19
CA ASN A 1 -20.43 22.74 6.80
C ASN A 1 -18.98 22.50 6.46
N GLU A 2 -18.08 23.07 7.25
CA GLU A 2 -16.63 22.98 7.07
C GLU A 2 -16.14 21.53 7.04
N LEU A 3 -16.65 20.68 7.94
CA LEU A 3 -16.36 19.24 7.96
C LEU A 3 -16.68 18.51 6.64
N ASN A 4 -17.74 18.92 5.93
CA ASN A 4 -18.08 18.33 4.64
C ASN A 4 -17.13 18.80 3.52
N ASN A 5 -16.57 20.00 3.63
CA ASN A 5 -15.58 20.52 2.68
C ASN A 5 -14.23 19.85 2.92
N GLU A 6 -13.80 19.72 4.18
CA GLU A 6 -12.58 18.99 4.56
C GLU A 6 -12.62 17.53 4.08
N VAL A 7 -13.75 16.83 4.27
CA VAL A 7 -13.92 15.46 3.77
C VAL A 7 -13.81 15.40 2.24
N ARG A 8 -14.28 16.41 1.50
CA ARG A 8 -14.16 16.46 0.03
C ARG A 8 -12.72 16.69 -0.41
N GLU A 9 -12.01 17.60 0.23
CA GLU A 9 -10.60 17.87 -0.05
C GLU A 9 -9.74 16.62 0.23
N LEU A 10 -9.98 15.95 1.36
CA LEU A 10 -9.33 14.69 1.69
C LEU A 10 -9.61 13.58 0.67
N ILE A 11 -10.83 13.50 0.12
CA ILE A 11 -11.15 12.55 -0.96
C ILE A 11 -10.34 12.84 -2.23
N VAL A 12 -10.16 14.11 -2.58
CA VAL A 12 -9.33 14.50 -3.74
C VAL A 12 -7.88 14.09 -3.50
N GLN A 13 -7.33 14.39 -2.33
CA GLN A 13 -5.98 14.00 -1.95
C GLN A 13 -5.77 12.48 -1.98
N VAL A 14 -6.75 11.69 -1.51
CA VAL A 14 -6.69 10.21 -1.61
C VAL A 14 -6.63 9.74 -3.07
N ARG A 15 -7.36 10.39 -3.97
CA ARG A 15 -7.30 10.05 -5.41
C ARG A 15 -5.93 10.37 -5.99
N GLU A 16 -5.37 11.53 -5.68
CA GLU A 16 -4.02 11.91 -6.10
C GLU A 16 -2.96 10.94 -5.55
N GLN A 17 -3.09 10.52 -4.28
CA GLN A 17 -2.20 9.50 -3.69
C GLN A 17 -2.32 8.13 -4.37
N ARG A 18 -3.54 7.76 -4.80
CA ARG A 18 -3.75 6.53 -5.57
C ARG A 18 -3.08 6.60 -6.95
N GLU A 19 -3.18 7.73 -7.64
CA GLU A 19 -2.49 7.97 -8.91
C GLU A 19 -0.96 7.93 -8.73
N LEU A 20 -0.45 8.55 -7.65
CA LEU A 20 0.98 8.50 -7.31
C LEU A 20 1.45 7.05 -7.07
N ARG A 21 0.69 6.26 -6.30
CA ARG A 21 0.98 4.84 -6.08
C ARG A 21 0.98 4.06 -7.40
N ASP A 22 0.00 4.31 -8.28
CA ASP A 22 -0.10 3.62 -9.56
C ASP A 22 1.07 3.96 -10.49
N ASN A 23 1.51 5.22 -10.51
CA ASN A 23 2.73 5.65 -11.19
C ASN A 23 3.98 4.97 -10.61
N MET A 24 4.13 4.91 -9.28
CA MET A 24 5.27 4.22 -8.65
C MET A 24 5.28 2.72 -8.96
N ASN A 25 4.10 2.09 -9.01
CA ASN A 25 3.97 0.68 -9.41
C ASN A 25 4.37 0.47 -10.87
N GLU A 26 4.03 1.39 -11.76
CA GLU A 26 4.48 1.36 -13.15
C GLU A 26 6.00 1.48 -13.26
N ARG A 27 6.61 2.43 -12.52
CA ARG A 27 8.08 2.56 -12.43
C ARG A 27 8.75 1.28 -11.93
N VAL A 28 8.18 0.62 -10.93
CA VAL A 28 8.68 -0.68 -10.44
C VAL A 28 8.63 -1.75 -11.52
N ARG A 29 7.57 -1.78 -12.35
CA ARG A 29 7.47 -2.72 -13.48
C ARG A 29 8.54 -2.44 -14.52
N ASP A 30 8.78 -1.19 -14.86
CA ASP A 30 9.81 -0.83 -15.85
C ASP A 30 11.22 -1.13 -15.34
N LYS A 31 11.51 -0.84 -14.07
CA LYS A 31 12.79 -1.25 -13.46
C LYS A 31 12.96 -2.77 -13.40
N LYS A 32 11.88 -3.54 -13.22
CA LYS A 32 11.94 -5.01 -13.30
C LYS A 32 12.29 -5.50 -14.69
N LYS A 33 11.76 -4.88 -15.74
CA LYS A 33 12.15 -5.17 -17.14
C LYS A 33 13.63 -4.85 -17.36
N GLU A 34 14.11 -3.66 -16.94
CA GLU A 34 15.53 -3.30 -17.04
C GLU A 34 16.45 -4.32 -16.32
N ARG A 35 16.03 -4.82 -15.16
CA ARG A 35 16.75 -5.88 -14.43
C ARG A 35 16.71 -7.22 -15.17
N GLU A 36 15.60 -7.57 -15.81
CA GLU A 36 15.50 -8.76 -16.64
C GLU A 36 16.42 -8.70 -17.85
N ASP A 37 16.49 -7.54 -18.52
CA ASP A 37 17.43 -7.29 -19.61
C ASP A 37 18.88 -7.39 -19.13
N ALA A 38 19.23 -6.76 -18.01
CA ALA A 38 20.57 -6.87 -17.41
C ALA A 38 20.93 -8.31 -16.99
N ASN A 39 19.96 -9.07 -16.46
CA ASN A 39 20.15 -10.49 -16.17
C ASN A 39 20.41 -11.30 -17.43
N GLN A 40 19.74 -10.97 -18.54
CA GLN A 40 19.98 -11.62 -19.82
C GLN A 40 21.38 -11.30 -20.34
N MET A 41 21.82 -10.03 -20.26
CA MET A 41 23.19 -9.65 -20.63
C MET A 41 24.26 -10.40 -19.82
N VAL A 42 24.04 -10.62 -18.52
CA VAL A 42 24.96 -11.41 -17.68
C VAL A 42 24.98 -12.88 -18.11
N ARG A 43 23.83 -13.45 -18.50
CA ARG A 43 23.76 -14.82 -19.03
C ARG A 43 24.52 -14.94 -20.34
N ASP A 44 24.26 -14.02 -21.27
CA ASP A 44 24.93 -14.00 -22.57
C ASP A 44 26.45 -13.83 -22.43
N ALA A 45 26.90 -12.97 -21.51
CA ALA A 45 28.33 -12.80 -21.21
C ALA A 45 28.96 -14.07 -20.61
N LYS A 46 28.25 -14.77 -19.71
CA LYS A 46 28.70 -16.06 -19.15
C LYS A 46 28.76 -17.15 -20.20
N ASP A 47 27.77 -17.20 -21.08
CA ASP A 47 27.71 -18.18 -22.17
C ASP A 47 28.79 -17.92 -23.22
N ALA A 48 29.12 -16.66 -23.50
CA ALA A 48 30.26 -16.29 -24.36
C ALA A 48 31.60 -16.77 -23.77
N ILE A 49 31.85 -16.52 -22.48
CA ILE A 49 33.06 -17.03 -21.80
C ILE A 49 33.08 -18.56 -21.82
N ARG A 50 31.94 -19.20 -21.56
CA ARG A 50 31.84 -20.66 -21.55
C ARG A 50 32.06 -21.27 -22.94
N GLY A 51 31.59 -20.61 -24.00
CA GLY A 51 31.82 -21.02 -25.39
C GLY A 51 33.28 -20.87 -25.83
N THR A 52 34.02 -19.92 -25.24
CA THR A 52 35.47 -19.78 -25.47
C THR A 52 36.32 -20.78 -24.69
N GLN A 53 35.77 -21.38 -23.62
CA GLN A 53 36.43 -22.51 -22.96
C GLN A 53 36.17 -23.79 -23.74
N PRO A 54 37.20 -24.55 -24.16
CA PRO A 54 36.98 -25.86 -24.72
C PRO A 54 36.25 -26.72 -23.67
N GLU A 55 35.09 -27.28 -24.03
CA GLU A 55 34.38 -28.30 -23.24
C GLU A 55 35.35 -29.46 -23.01
N ALA A 56 36.11 -29.41 -21.91
CA ALA A 56 36.93 -30.51 -21.48
C ALA A 56 35.94 -31.58 -20.98
N PRO A 57 35.83 -32.75 -21.65
CA PRO A 57 34.93 -33.78 -21.17
C PRO A 57 35.30 -34.13 -19.73
N PRO A 58 34.31 -34.31 -18.83
CA PRO A 58 34.59 -34.67 -17.45
C PRO A 58 35.45 -35.94 -17.46
N GLN A 59 36.71 -35.81 -17.03
CA GLN A 59 37.60 -36.97 -16.95
C GLN A 59 37.00 -37.92 -15.92
N LEU A 60 36.55 -39.09 -16.37
CA LEU A 60 36.01 -40.12 -15.51
C LEU A 60 37.16 -41.03 -15.05
N ASP A 61 37.19 -41.34 -13.76
CA ASP A 61 38.08 -42.35 -13.20
C ASP A 61 37.84 -43.71 -13.86
N LYS A 62 38.78 -44.64 -13.73
CA LYS A 62 38.63 -46.07 -14.11
C LYS A 62 37.41 -46.77 -13.48
N ARG A 63 36.73 -46.11 -12.53
CA ARG A 63 35.51 -46.54 -11.83
C ARG A 63 34.26 -45.72 -12.19
N GLY A 64 34.32 -44.89 -13.23
CA GLY A 64 33.19 -44.07 -13.70
C GLY A 64 32.81 -42.90 -12.78
N ARG A 65 33.69 -42.47 -11.87
CA ARG A 65 33.45 -41.29 -11.02
C ARG A 65 34.05 -40.04 -11.67
N PRO A 66 33.38 -38.87 -11.61
CA PRO A 66 33.97 -37.64 -12.07
C PRO A 66 35.26 -37.33 -11.29
N ILE A 67 36.40 -37.29 -11.99
CA ILE A 67 37.65 -36.80 -11.43
C ILE A 67 37.47 -35.31 -11.22
N ARG A 68 37.54 -34.86 -9.96
CA ARG A 68 37.58 -33.43 -9.68
C ARG A 68 38.85 -32.87 -10.30
N PRO A 69 38.78 -31.83 -11.15
CA PRO A 69 39.97 -31.25 -11.75
C PRO A 69 40.93 -30.77 -10.67
N ASP A 70 42.23 -31.03 -10.88
CA ASP A 70 43.29 -30.58 -9.98
C ASP A 70 43.25 -29.05 -9.88
N THR A 71 42.77 -28.55 -8.74
CA THR A 71 42.74 -27.12 -8.43
C THR A 71 44.07 -26.73 -7.79
N VAL A 72 44.47 -25.45 -7.91
CA VAL A 72 45.69 -24.94 -7.25
C VAL A 72 45.70 -25.26 -5.74
N GLN A 73 44.52 -25.21 -5.10
CA GLN A 73 44.34 -25.59 -3.69
C GLN A 73 44.45 -27.10 -3.43
N SER A 74 43.93 -27.96 -4.32
CA SER A 74 44.05 -29.42 -4.14
C SER A 74 45.49 -29.87 -4.29
N LEU A 75 46.22 -29.34 -5.28
CA LEU A 75 47.64 -29.59 -5.47
C LEU A 75 48.47 -29.12 -4.27
N THR A 76 48.19 -27.93 -3.74
CA THR A 76 48.89 -27.41 -2.54
C THR A 76 48.68 -28.32 -1.32
N ARG A 77 47.46 -28.77 -1.06
CA ARG A 77 47.18 -29.74 0.02
C ARG A 77 47.89 -31.08 -0.17
N THR A 78 48.01 -31.56 -1.42
CA THR A 78 48.77 -32.79 -1.70
C THR A 78 50.27 -32.62 -1.50
N MET A 79 50.82 -31.44 -1.80
CA MET A 79 52.23 -31.10 -1.56
C MET A 79 52.52 -31.01 -0.06
N GLU A 80 51.69 -30.30 0.71
CA GLU A 80 51.80 -30.21 2.18
C GLU A 80 51.66 -31.56 2.88
N ARG A 81 50.86 -32.47 2.33
CA ARG A 81 50.74 -33.85 2.85
C ARG A 81 52.04 -34.62 2.61
N LEU A 82 52.60 -34.52 1.41
CA LEU A 82 53.85 -35.19 1.06
C LEU A 82 55.03 -34.63 1.86
N GLU A 83 55.08 -33.31 2.10
CA GLU A 83 56.07 -32.66 2.99
C GLU A 83 55.99 -33.22 4.41
N ARG A 84 54.80 -33.29 4.99
CA ARG A 84 54.60 -33.89 6.32
C ARG A 84 55.01 -35.36 6.38
N GLU A 85 54.76 -36.15 5.33
CA GLU A 85 55.19 -37.55 5.28
C GLU A 85 56.73 -37.68 5.16
N PHE A 86 57.38 -36.74 4.48
CA PHE A 86 58.83 -36.68 4.36
C PHE A 86 59.49 -36.26 5.68
N GLU A 87 58.95 -35.23 6.36
CA GLU A 87 59.37 -34.80 7.70
C GLU A 87 59.20 -35.90 8.76
N GLN A 88 58.17 -36.74 8.62
CA GLN A 88 57.95 -37.92 9.47
C GLN A 88 58.89 -39.11 9.15
N GLY A 89 59.82 -38.97 8.20
CA GLY A 89 60.80 -39.99 7.84
C GLY A 89 60.23 -41.19 7.06
N LYS A 90 58.99 -41.11 6.56
CA LYS A 90 58.32 -42.23 5.85
C LYS A 90 58.88 -42.48 4.44
N HIS A 91 59.67 -41.54 3.92
CA HIS A 91 60.22 -41.57 2.56
C HIS A 91 61.76 -41.64 2.54
N GLN A 92 62.40 -42.42 3.43
CA GLN A 92 63.87 -42.56 3.45
C GLN A 92 64.43 -43.53 2.38
N GLY A 93 65.67 -43.29 1.93
CA GLY A 93 66.42 -44.15 1.01
C GLY A 93 66.01 -44.01 -0.46
N LYS A 94 65.78 -45.14 -1.18
CA LYS A 94 65.39 -45.14 -2.62
C LYS A 94 64.06 -44.42 -2.91
N ASN A 95 63.29 -44.10 -1.87
CA ASN A 95 62.02 -43.38 -1.94
C ASN A 95 62.19 -41.84 -1.90
N GLU A 96 63.34 -41.32 -1.46
CA GLU A 96 63.64 -39.87 -1.44
C GLU A 96 63.67 -39.31 -2.87
N THR A 97 64.34 -40.01 -3.78
CA THR A 97 64.39 -39.64 -5.20
C THR A 97 63.00 -39.64 -5.83
N LYS A 98 62.10 -40.54 -5.40
CA LYS A 98 60.70 -40.59 -5.86
C LYS A 98 59.88 -39.43 -5.29
N TYR A 99 60.11 -39.06 -4.03
CA TYR A 99 59.50 -37.90 -3.39
C TYR A 99 59.86 -36.61 -4.13
N PHE A 100 61.15 -36.35 -4.37
CA PHE A 100 61.59 -35.15 -5.09
C PHE A 100 61.05 -35.08 -6.52
N LYS A 101 60.98 -36.22 -7.24
CA LYS A 101 60.37 -36.27 -8.57
C LYS A 101 58.87 -35.92 -8.52
N LYS A 102 58.10 -36.53 -7.61
CA LYS A 102 56.68 -36.22 -7.43
C LYS A 102 56.43 -34.77 -7.00
N MET A 103 57.28 -34.23 -6.12
CA MET A 103 57.18 -32.85 -5.67
C MET A 103 57.48 -31.86 -6.81
N LYS A 104 58.48 -32.15 -7.65
CA LYS A 104 58.79 -31.36 -8.85
C LYS A 104 57.67 -31.41 -9.87
N GLU A 105 57.07 -32.58 -10.09
CA GLU A 105 55.90 -32.76 -10.95
C GLU A 105 54.69 -31.96 -10.43
N LEU A 106 54.34 -32.07 -9.16
CA LEU A 106 53.24 -31.31 -8.53
C LEU A 106 53.50 -29.81 -8.57
N SER A 107 54.74 -29.36 -8.32
CA SER A 107 55.15 -27.95 -8.43
C SER A 107 54.99 -27.43 -9.84
N SER A 108 55.41 -28.20 -10.85
CA SER A 108 55.27 -27.84 -12.25
C SER A 108 53.81 -27.80 -12.71
N LYS A 109 52.97 -28.73 -12.23
CA LYS A 109 51.53 -28.73 -12.48
C LYS A 109 50.86 -27.54 -11.82
N ARG A 110 51.19 -27.23 -10.57
CA ARG A 110 50.69 -26.05 -9.85
C ARG A 110 51.08 -24.75 -10.55
N ARG A 111 52.32 -24.67 -11.04
CA ARG A 111 52.80 -23.51 -11.81
C ARG A 111 52.06 -23.37 -13.13
N LYS A 112 51.94 -24.45 -13.92
CA LYS A 112 51.17 -24.43 -15.18
C LYS A 112 49.70 -24.05 -14.98
N LEU A 113 49.06 -24.58 -13.93
CA LEU A 113 47.69 -24.22 -13.56
C LEU A 113 47.59 -22.75 -13.16
N LYS A 114 48.52 -22.25 -12.34
CA LYS A 114 48.56 -20.84 -11.95
C LYS A 114 48.78 -19.92 -13.16
N ASP A 115 49.74 -20.26 -14.02
CA ASP A 115 50.08 -19.49 -15.23
C ASP A 115 48.91 -19.51 -16.23
N SER A 116 48.20 -20.63 -16.36
CA SER A 116 46.97 -20.72 -17.17
C SER A 116 45.80 -19.94 -16.58
N GLN A 117 45.69 -19.85 -15.25
CA GLN A 117 44.66 -19.05 -14.58
C GLN A 117 44.94 -17.55 -14.71
N THR A 118 46.21 -17.12 -14.61
CA THR A 118 46.58 -15.72 -14.82
C THR A 118 46.42 -15.31 -16.28
N ALA A 119 46.83 -16.15 -17.24
CA ALA A 119 46.64 -15.88 -18.67
C ALA A 119 45.15 -15.86 -19.08
N SER A 120 44.31 -16.68 -18.43
CA SER A 120 42.85 -16.64 -18.64
C SER A 120 42.17 -15.49 -17.90
N GLY A 121 42.81 -14.91 -16.87
CA GLY A 121 42.30 -13.81 -16.07
C GLY A 121 42.24 -12.47 -16.81
N GLU A 122 43.12 -12.26 -17.78
CA GLU A 122 43.25 -11.06 -18.63
C GLU A 122 42.50 -11.13 -19.96
N THR A 123 41.61 -12.12 -20.13
CA THR A 123 40.81 -12.22 -21.35
C THR A 123 39.67 -11.19 -21.34
N GLU A 124 39.49 -10.49 -22.46
CA GLU A 124 38.48 -9.45 -22.71
C GLU A 124 37.05 -9.85 -22.26
N GLY A 125 36.75 -11.16 -22.25
CA GLY A 125 35.48 -11.70 -21.75
C GLY A 125 35.24 -11.45 -20.25
N ASN A 126 36.28 -11.47 -19.41
CA ASN A 126 36.13 -11.23 -17.97
C ASN A 126 35.78 -9.77 -17.66
N GLU A 127 36.27 -8.82 -18.46
CA GLU A 127 35.93 -7.40 -18.32
C GLU A 127 34.48 -7.15 -18.71
N ALA A 128 34.03 -7.71 -19.84
CA ALA A 128 32.63 -7.67 -20.26
C ALA A 128 31.67 -8.32 -19.23
N LEU A 129 32.08 -9.43 -18.61
CA LEU A 129 31.30 -10.04 -17.53
C LEU A 129 31.25 -9.15 -16.28
N ARG A 130 32.35 -8.49 -15.94
CA ARG A 130 32.41 -7.59 -14.78
C ARG A 130 31.50 -6.38 -15.01
N GLU A 131 31.49 -5.80 -16.20
CA GLU A 131 30.56 -4.73 -16.58
C GLU A 131 29.10 -5.18 -16.59
N ALA A 132 28.81 -6.39 -17.07
CA ALA A 132 27.46 -6.94 -17.02
C ALA A 132 26.99 -7.15 -15.57
N MET A 133 27.88 -7.60 -14.68
CA MET A 133 27.60 -7.75 -13.25
C MET A 133 27.34 -6.40 -12.57
N THR A 134 28.13 -5.35 -12.86
CA THR A 134 27.87 -4.02 -12.28
C THR A 134 26.54 -3.44 -12.79
N LYS A 135 26.19 -3.64 -14.07
CA LYS A 135 24.88 -3.27 -14.62
C LYS A 135 23.73 -4.05 -13.97
N GLN A 136 23.92 -5.33 -13.68
CA GLN A 136 22.95 -6.13 -12.95
C GLN A 136 22.75 -5.64 -11.51
N ASP A 137 23.84 -5.37 -10.79
CA ASP A 137 23.78 -4.90 -9.40
C ASP A 137 23.10 -3.52 -9.29
N THR A 138 23.42 -2.61 -10.21
CA THR A 138 22.76 -1.29 -10.30
C THR A 138 21.28 -1.41 -10.62
N ALA A 139 20.89 -2.25 -11.59
CA ALA A 139 19.49 -2.51 -11.90
C ALA A 139 18.74 -3.17 -10.74
N HIS A 140 19.39 -4.09 -10.01
CA HIS A 140 18.80 -4.74 -8.84
C HIS A 140 18.58 -3.76 -7.69
N ASN A 141 19.55 -2.89 -7.42
CA ASN A 141 19.42 -1.83 -6.42
C ASN A 141 18.33 -0.83 -6.81
N ALA A 142 18.25 -0.43 -8.08
CA ALA A 142 17.20 0.46 -8.57
C ALA A 142 15.78 -0.15 -8.42
N VAL A 143 15.63 -1.47 -8.62
CA VAL A 143 14.35 -2.16 -8.36
C VAL A 143 14.01 -2.16 -6.86
N LYS A 144 14.99 -2.34 -5.98
CA LYS A 144 14.75 -2.30 -4.52
C LYS A 144 14.30 -0.91 -4.08
N GLU A 145 15.03 0.13 -4.47
CA GLU A 145 14.69 1.52 -4.14
C GLU A 145 13.30 1.89 -4.66
N ALA A 146 12.98 1.53 -5.91
CA ALA A 146 11.66 1.76 -6.46
C ALA A 146 10.56 0.99 -5.72
N ALA A 147 10.83 -0.26 -5.30
CA ALA A 147 9.88 -1.07 -4.54
C ALA A 147 9.65 -0.52 -3.13
N GLU A 148 10.71 -0.07 -2.45
CA GLU A 148 10.61 0.59 -1.14
C GLU A 148 9.83 1.90 -1.24
N ALA A 149 10.09 2.72 -2.26
CA ALA A 149 9.33 3.95 -2.52
C ALA A 149 7.85 3.67 -2.81
N ALA A 150 7.53 2.64 -3.61
CA ALA A 150 6.16 2.24 -3.89
C ALA A 150 5.43 1.73 -2.63
N GLN A 151 6.13 0.97 -1.78
CA GLN A 151 5.58 0.48 -0.52
C GLN A 151 5.32 1.63 0.45
N SER A 152 6.26 2.58 0.58
CA SER A 152 6.08 3.77 1.41
C SER A 152 4.88 4.62 0.95
N ALA A 153 4.70 4.81 -0.36
CA ALA A 153 3.54 5.50 -0.92
C ALA A 153 2.22 4.73 -0.65
N HIS A 154 2.25 3.40 -0.71
CA HIS A 154 1.10 2.56 -0.38
C HIS A 154 0.72 2.66 1.10
N ASP A 155 1.70 2.65 2.01
CA ASP A 155 1.46 2.76 3.44
C ASP A 155 0.91 4.15 3.79
N LEU A 156 1.48 5.21 3.21
CA LEU A 156 0.94 6.57 3.34
C LEU A 156 -0.50 6.67 2.83
N MET A 157 -0.82 6.03 1.70
CA MET A 157 -2.19 5.98 1.18
C MET A 157 -3.17 5.29 2.16
N ILE A 158 -2.73 4.27 2.89
CA ILE A 158 -3.56 3.63 3.94
C ILE A 158 -3.82 4.61 5.08
N GLU A 159 -2.80 5.34 5.54
CA GLU A 159 -2.95 6.36 6.58
C GLU A 159 -3.96 7.43 6.17
N TRP A 160 -3.85 7.97 4.94
CA TRP A 160 -4.82 8.94 4.42
C TRP A 160 -6.23 8.39 4.37
N ASN A 161 -6.44 7.15 3.92
CA ASN A 161 -7.76 6.53 3.92
C ASN A 161 -8.33 6.42 5.34
N SER A 162 -7.51 6.02 6.31
CA SER A 162 -7.92 5.94 7.71
C SER A 162 -8.36 7.32 8.25
N GLU A 163 -7.65 8.39 7.88
CA GLU A 163 -7.98 9.74 8.29
C GLU A 163 -9.27 10.26 7.63
N VAL A 164 -9.48 9.94 6.35
CA VAL A 164 -10.74 10.25 5.66
C VAL A 164 -11.92 9.57 6.34
N ASP A 165 -11.80 8.29 6.69
CA ASP A 165 -12.85 7.55 7.36
C ASP A 165 -13.14 8.11 8.76
N ARG A 166 -12.09 8.51 9.50
CA ARG A 166 -12.22 9.20 10.79
C ARG A 166 -13.00 10.51 10.67
N GLN A 167 -12.70 11.33 9.65
CA GLN A 167 -13.39 12.61 9.46
C GLN A 167 -14.83 12.42 8.97
N ARG A 168 -15.08 11.42 8.12
CA ARG A 168 -16.44 11.02 7.72
C ARG A 168 -17.27 10.61 8.92
N GLU A 169 -16.71 9.80 9.82
CA GLU A 169 -17.42 9.37 11.01
C GLU A 169 -17.82 10.55 11.91
N LYS A 170 -16.91 11.52 12.12
CA LYS A 170 -17.22 12.75 12.87
C LYS A 170 -18.32 13.57 12.20
N ALA A 171 -18.24 13.75 10.88
CA ALA A 171 -19.27 14.47 10.13
C ALA A 171 -20.63 13.77 10.25
N GLU A 172 -20.69 12.45 10.06
CA GLU A 172 -21.90 11.66 10.22
C GLU A 172 -22.43 11.64 11.67
N ALA A 173 -21.55 11.67 12.68
CA ALA A 173 -21.95 11.79 14.08
C ALA A 173 -22.60 13.16 14.35
N ALA A 174 -22.02 14.25 13.83
CA ALA A 174 -22.60 15.59 13.94
C ALA A 174 -23.96 15.67 13.21
N HIS A 175 -24.07 15.11 12.01
CA HIS A 175 -25.34 15.04 11.26
C HIS A 175 -26.39 14.18 11.97
N ARG A 176 -25.99 13.06 12.58
CA ARG A 176 -26.88 12.22 13.40
C ARG A 176 -27.42 13.01 14.59
N ARG A 177 -26.57 13.69 15.35
CA ARG A 177 -26.98 14.56 16.49
C ARG A 177 -27.91 15.68 16.05
N LEU A 178 -27.64 16.32 14.91
CA LEU A 178 -28.52 17.35 14.36
C LEU A 178 -29.90 16.78 14.02
N ARG A 179 -29.96 15.59 13.39
CA ARG A 179 -31.24 14.94 13.06
C ARG A 179 -32.02 14.54 14.32
N THR A 180 -31.37 14.01 15.34
CA THR A 180 -32.05 13.65 16.60
C THR A 180 -32.57 14.89 17.32
N SER A 181 -31.75 15.93 17.43
CA SER A 181 -32.16 17.21 18.04
C SER A 181 -33.33 17.85 17.28
N LYS A 182 -33.32 17.84 15.94
CA LYS A 182 -34.47 18.31 15.15
C LYS A 182 -35.74 17.50 15.44
N LYS A 183 -35.64 16.17 15.47
CA LYS A 183 -36.79 15.31 15.80
C LYS A 183 -37.33 15.55 17.22
N GLU A 184 -36.46 15.81 18.19
CA GLU A 184 -36.85 16.14 19.55
C GLU A 184 -37.51 17.52 19.62
N ALA A 185 -36.93 18.52 18.96
CA ALA A 185 -37.54 19.85 18.85
C ALA A 185 -38.92 19.80 18.18
N ASP A 186 -39.09 19.01 17.12
CA ASP A 186 -40.38 18.85 16.44
C ASP A 186 -41.43 18.19 17.37
N LYS A 187 -41.02 17.23 18.21
CA LYS A 187 -41.90 16.61 19.22
C LYS A 187 -42.33 17.61 20.28
N GLU A 188 -41.39 18.34 20.87
CA GLU A 188 -41.70 19.35 21.87
C GLU A 188 -42.54 20.49 21.29
N HIS A 189 -42.26 20.89 20.05
CA HIS A 189 -43.06 21.89 19.35
C HIS A 189 -44.49 21.40 19.08
N SER A 190 -44.66 20.14 18.67
CA SER A 190 -45.98 19.50 18.56
C SER A 190 -46.76 19.52 19.87
N LEU A 191 -46.11 19.12 20.98
CA LEU A 191 -46.71 19.14 22.32
C LEU A 191 -47.07 20.57 22.76
N TYR A 192 -46.22 21.55 22.44
CA TYR A 192 -46.48 22.96 22.70
C TYR A 192 -47.71 23.46 21.94
N ILE A 193 -47.85 23.15 20.65
CA ILE A 193 -49.02 23.51 19.83
C ILE A 193 -50.31 22.94 20.44
N VAL A 194 -50.29 21.66 20.84
CA VAL A 194 -51.45 21.01 21.48
C VAL A 194 -51.79 21.69 22.80
N SER A 195 -50.78 21.96 23.63
CA SER A 195 -50.96 22.63 24.92
C SER A 195 -51.53 24.04 24.78
N LEU A 196 -51.07 24.80 23.78
CA LEU A 196 -51.60 26.12 23.44
C LEU A 196 -53.06 26.05 22.99
N ARG A 197 -53.42 25.06 22.17
CA ARG A 197 -54.81 24.83 21.73
C ARG A 197 -55.72 24.46 22.92
N CYS A 198 -55.25 23.60 23.82
CA CYS A 198 -55.96 23.27 25.05
C CYS A 198 -56.17 24.50 25.94
N LEU A 199 -55.15 25.36 26.06
CA LEU A 199 -55.23 26.60 26.83
C LEU A 199 -56.28 27.55 26.24
N HIS A 200 -56.27 27.78 24.93
CA HIS A 200 -57.28 28.61 24.25
C HIS A 200 -58.69 28.03 24.43
N SER A 201 -58.86 26.71 24.29
CA SER A 201 -60.15 26.06 24.51
C SER A 201 -60.67 26.27 25.95
N ILE A 202 -59.81 26.14 26.96
CA ILE A 202 -60.18 26.43 28.36
C ILE A 202 -60.54 27.92 28.53
N GLN A 203 -59.78 28.83 27.94
CA GLN A 203 -60.07 30.26 27.98
C GLN A 203 -61.42 30.60 27.33
N ASP A 204 -61.74 29.97 26.20
CA ASP A 204 -63.01 30.12 25.50
C ASP A 204 -64.18 29.59 26.33
N ILE A 205 -64.04 28.41 26.95
CA ILE A 205 -65.04 27.86 27.89
C ILE A 205 -65.26 28.83 29.06
N LEU A 206 -64.19 29.32 29.69
CA LEU A 206 -64.28 30.27 30.80
C LEU A 206 -64.90 31.62 30.38
N ARG A 207 -64.72 32.05 29.13
CA ARG A 207 -65.36 33.25 28.58
C ARG A 207 -66.84 32.99 28.31
N ALA A 208 -67.21 31.84 27.76
CA ALA A 208 -68.60 31.43 27.53
C ALA A 208 -69.38 31.29 28.85
N MET A 209 -68.80 30.67 29.88
CA MET A 209 -69.42 30.55 31.21
C MET A 209 -69.66 31.91 31.88
N ARG A 210 -68.71 32.85 31.75
CA ARG A 210 -68.89 34.23 32.23
C ARG A 210 -69.95 34.99 31.44
N GLY A 211 -69.99 34.84 30.12
CA GLY A 211 -71.01 35.45 29.27
C GLY A 211 -72.43 34.93 29.56
N ALA A 212 -72.57 33.62 29.80
CA ALA A 212 -73.83 32.99 30.19
C ALA A 212 -74.32 33.47 31.57
N SER A 213 -73.40 33.67 32.54
CA SER A 213 -73.74 34.21 33.86
C SER A 213 -74.07 35.71 33.83
N ALA A 214 -73.58 36.46 32.83
CA ALA A 214 -73.82 37.89 32.65
C ALA A 214 -75.05 38.22 31.78
N GLY A 215 -75.80 37.21 31.30
CA GLY A 215 -77.06 37.42 30.57
C GLY A 215 -76.92 38.07 29.19
N GLN A 216 -75.73 38.08 28.57
CA GLN A 216 -75.54 38.56 27.21
C GLN A 216 -75.59 37.39 26.22
N GLY A 217 -76.55 37.43 25.30
CA GLY A 217 -76.75 36.43 24.25
C GLY A 217 -75.48 36.17 23.41
N GLN A 218 -75.28 34.90 23.09
CA GLN A 218 -74.20 34.36 22.27
C GLN A 218 -73.93 35.19 21.00
N ARG A 219 -72.72 35.73 20.86
CA ARG A 219 -72.19 36.20 19.57
C ARG A 219 -71.80 34.99 18.70
N PRO A 220 -71.99 35.04 17.37
CA PRO A 220 -71.79 33.89 16.50
C PRO A 220 -70.31 33.48 16.43
N THR A 221 -70.10 32.17 16.33
CA THR A 221 -68.82 31.45 16.31
C THR A 221 -68.05 31.69 15.00
N ALA A 222 -67.42 32.85 14.85
CA ALA A 222 -66.51 33.15 13.73
C ALA A 222 -65.14 32.43 13.85
N SER A 223 -64.84 31.85 15.02
CA SER A 223 -63.53 31.25 15.32
C SER A 223 -63.27 29.95 14.56
N ASN A 224 -64.28 29.09 14.36
CA ASN A 224 -64.06 27.74 13.82
C ASN A 224 -63.54 27.74 12.37
N GLU A 225 -64.04 28.65 11.51
CA GLU A 225 -63.58 28.74 10.11
C GLU A 225 -62.13 29.25 10.05
N THR A 226 -61.78 30.26 10.85
CA THR A 226 -60.39 30.75 10.93
C THR A 226 -59.43 29.73 11.55
N GLN A 227 -59.90 28.91 12.49
CA GLN A 227 -59.12 27.82 13.09
C GLN A 227 -58.81 26.72 12.08
N ASP A 228 -59.74 26.41 11.17
CA ASP A 228 -59.54 25.41 10.12
C ASP A 228 -58.56 25.90 9.04
N LEU A 229 -58.64 27.18 8.67
CA LEU A 229 -57.68 27.82 7.76
C LEU A 229 -56.27 27.90 8.37
N MET A 230 -56.16 28.23 9.66
CA MET A 230 -54.89 28.23 10.38
C MET A 230 -54.33 26.80 10.55
N ALA A 231 -55.19 25.78 10.68
CA ALA A 231 -54.78 24.38 10.73
C ALA A 231 -54.22 23.89 9.38
N LYS A 232 -54.83 24.25 8.25
CA LYS A 232 -54.29 24.01 6.89
C LYS A 232 -52.93 24.68 6.68
N LEU A 233 -52.77 25.91 7.17
CA LEU A 233 -51.49 26.62 7.09
C LEU A 233 -50.40 25.93 7.91
N LEU A 234 -50.75 25.41 9.09
CA LEU A 234 -49.85 24.67 9.98
C LEU A 234 -49.53 23.24 9.49
N SER A 235 -50.42 22.63 8.69
CA SER A 235 -50.15 21.34 8.02
C SER A 235 -49.29 21.48 6.75
N GLY A 236 -49.00 22.71 6.32
CA GLY A 236 -48.15 23.00 5.16
C GLY A 236 -48.88 22.98 3.83
N GLU A 237 -50.21 23.02 3.83
CA GLU A 237 -51.02 23.16 2.62
C GLU A 237 -51.09 24.64 2.17
N THR A 238 -51.10 24.86 0.86
CA THR A 238 -51.14 26.23 0.30
C THR A 238 -52.55 26.79 0.37
N LEU A 239 -52.71 27.93 1.03
CA LEU A 239 -54.01 28.61 1.16
C LEU A 239 -54.37 29.35 -0.14
N SER A 240 -55.64 29.28 -0.54
CA SER A 240 -56.15 30.03 -1.69
C SER A 240 -56.34 31.52 -1.38
N THR A 241 -56.40 32.37 -2.41
CA THR A 241 -56.52 33.83 -2.27
C THR A 241 -57.82 34.26 -1.57
N GLU A 242 -58.90 33.48 -1.70
CA GLU A 242 -60.18 33.72 -1.00
C GLU A 242 -60.07 33.38 0.49
N GLU A 243 -59.43 32.27 0.83
CA GLU A 243 -59.19 31.84 2.21
C GLU A 243 -58.24 32.81 2.94
N LEU A 244 -57.25 33.39 2.25
CA LEU A 244 -56.40 34.48 2.77
C LEU A 244 -57.20 35.75 3.08
N MET A 245 -58.11 36.13 2.18
CA MET A 245 -58.99 37.29 2.40
C MET A 245 -59.97 37.07 3.55
N GLN A 246 -60.39 35.83 3.80
CA GLN A 246 -61.19 35.50 4.98
C GLN A 246 -60.41 35.74 6.26
N LEU A 247 -59.14 35.35 6.34
CA LEU A 247 -58.29 35.62 7.51
C LEU A 247 -58.17 37.12 7.81
N GLN A 248 -58.03 37.96 6.78
CA GLN A 248 -57.90 39.41 6.91
C GLN A 248 -59.20 40.11 7.35
N ARG A 249 -60.37 39.48 7.17
CA ARG A 249 -61.67 40.06 7.58
C ARG A 249 -61.98 39.87 9.07
N PHE A 250 -61.21 39.03 9.76
CA PHE A 250 -61.46 38.67 11.17
C PHE A 250 -60.44 39.27 12.16
N ASP A 251 -59.42 40.00 11.68
CA ASP A 251 -58.63 40.98 12.46
C ASP A 251 -59.40 42.30 12.62
#